data_AF-A0A6N6VYC7-F1
#
_entry.id   AF-A0A6N6VYC7-F1
#
_cell.length_a   1.000
_cell.length_b   1.000
_cell.length_c   1.000
_cell.angle_alpha   90.00
_cell.angle_beta   90.00
_cell.angle_gamma   90.00
#
_symmetry.space_group_name_H-M   'P 1'
#
loop_
_entity.id
_entity.type
_entity.pdbx_description
1 polymer ?
#
loop_
_entity_poly.entity_id
_entity_poly.type
_entity_poly.pdbx_seq_one_letter_code
_entity_poly.pdbx_strand_id
1 'polypeptide(L)' 'MSRPGAVAHLVSICGQLDRKKEGAATEGEVKKIRERIDSLKQLILDVRAGRVYAFRSQDVEVLIKE' A
#
# COMPACT_ATOMS: atom_id res chain seq x y z
N MET A 1 -12.80 3.75 7.84
CA MET A 1 -11.53 4.05 8.53
C MET A 1 -11.26 5.54 8.43
N SER A 2 -10.61 6.18 9.40
CA SER A 2 -10.18 7.58 9.26
C SER A 2 -9.04 7.72 8.25
N ARG A 3 -8.86 8.90 7.67
CA ARG A 3 -7.76 9.17 6.72
C ARG A 3 -6.36 8.85 7.29
N PRO A 4 -5.99 9.26 8.53
CA PRO A 4 -4.71 8.85 9.12
C PRO A 4 -4.60 7.33 9.32
N GLY A 5 -5.69 6.66 9.70
CA GLY A 5 -5.72 5.20 9.83
C GLY A 5 -5.48 4.50 8.49
N ALA A 6 -6.07 5.03 7.40
CA ALA A 6 -5.90 4.49 6.06
C ALA A 6 -4.45 4.62 5.57
N VAL A 7 -3.82 5.76 5.85
CA VAL A 7 -2.39 5.97 5.57
C VAL A 7 -1.53 5.00 6.37
N ALA A 8 -1.79 4.85 7.67
CA ALA A 8 -1.03 3.93 8.53
C ALA A 8 -1.16 2.47 8.05
N HIS A 9 -2.35 2.05 7.63
CA HIS A 9 -2.59 0.74 7.04
C HIS A 9 -1.75 0.51 5.78
N LEU A 10 -1.78 1.46 4.84
CA LEU A 10 -1.01 1.36 3.59
C LEU A 10 0.51 1.36 3.84
N VAL A 11 1.00 2.17 4.79
CA VAL A 11 2.41 2.18 5.20
C VAL A 11 2.81 0.82 5.79
N SER A 12 1.96 0.21 6.60
CA SER A 12 2.19 -1.13 7.15
C SER A 12 2.35 -2.18 6.04
N ILE A 13 1.48 -2.13 5.01
CA ILE A 13 1.58 -3.02 3.84
C ILE A 13 2.90 -2.81 3.09
N CYS A 14 3.34 -1.56 2.90
CA CYS A 14 4.66 -1.29 2.31
C CYS A 14 5.79 -1.96 3.11
N GLY A 15 5.78 -1.84 4.44
CA GLY A 15 6.79 -2.47 5.29
C GLY A 15 6.75 -4.00 5.29
N GLN A 16 5.57 -4.61 5.07
CA GLN A 16 5.45 -6.05 4.85
C GLN A 16 6.05 -6.47 3.50
N LEU A 17 5.80 -5.70 2.44
CA LEU A 17 6.35 -5.96 1.12
C LEU A 17 7.87 -5.77 1.06
N ASP A 18 8.42 -4.76 1.74
CA ASP A 18 9.87 -4.58 1.82
C ASP A 18 10.55 -5.78 2.49
N ARG A 19 9.98 -6.32 3.57
CA ARG A 19 10.46 -7.57 4.18
C ARG A 19 10.32 -8.77 3.25
N LYS A 20 9.23 -8.85 2.48
CA LYS A 20 9.04 -9.92 1.49
C LYS A 20 10.07 -9.85 0.36
N LYS A 21 10.50 -8.64 -0.01
CA LYS A 21 11.54 -8.40 -1.02
C LYS A 21 12.89 -8.97 -0.59
N GLU A 22 13.23 -8.88 0.70
CA GLU A 22 14.48 -9.44 1.25
C GLU A 22 14.53 -10.97 1.16
N GLY A 23 13.38 -11.64 1.21
CA GLY A 23 13.26 -13.09 1.06
C GLY A 23 12.92 -13.58 -0.36
N ALA A 24 12.94 -12.71 -1.37
CA ALA A 24 12.61 -13.08 -2.75
C ALA A 24 13.74 -13.91 -3.37
N ALA A 25 13.40 -14.99 -4.08
CA ALA A 25 14.37 -15.92 -4.65
C ALA A 25 14.89 -15.47 -6.02
N THR A 26 14.16 -14.60 -6.70
CA THR A 26 14.47 -14.17 -8.07
C THR A 26 14.37 -12.66 -8.25
N GLU A 27 15.15 -12.12 -9.19
CA GLU A 27 15.05 -10.71 -9.59
C GLU A 27 13.65 -10.34 -10.11
N GLY A 28 12.96 -11.29 -10.76
CA GLY A 28 11.59 -11.11 -11.22
C GLY A 28 10.59 -10.88 -10.07
N GLU A 29 10.74 -11.60 -8.97
CA GLU A 29 9.94 -11.40 -7.75
C GLU A 29 10.27 -10.07 -7.08
N VAL A 30 11.57 -9.73 -6.97
CA VAL A 30 12.02 -8.42 -6.44
C VAL A 30 11.40 -7.29 -7.24
N LYS A 31 11.42 -7.37 -8.57
CA LYS A 31 10.83 -6.37 -9.48
C LYS A 31 9.33 -6.22 -9.24
N LYS A 32 8.58 -7.32 -9.19
CA LYS A 32 7.13 -7.29 -8.91
C LYS A 32 6.80 -6.66 -7.56
N ILE A 33 7.58 -6.99 -6.53
CA ILE A 33 7.40 -6.42 -5.19
C ILE A 33 7.69 -4.91 -5.22
N ARG A 34 8.74 -4.47 -5.91
CA ARG A 34 9.09 -3.05 -6.07
C ARG A 34 7.97 -2.26 -6.76
N GLU A 35 7.46 -2.75 -7.89
CA GLU A 35 6.36 -2.12 -8.63
C GLU A 35 5.11 -1.96 -7.73
N ARG A 36 4.84 -2.95 -6.88
CA ARG A 36 3.73 -2.91 -5.94
C ARG A 36 3.94 -1.91 -4.80
N ILE A 37 5.16 -1.81 -4.27
CA ILE A 37 5.53 -0.80 -3.29
C ILE A 37 5.38 0.61 -3.88
N ASP A 38 5.85 0.83 -5.11
CA ASP A 38 5.77 2.13 -5.77
C ASP A 38 4.31 2.56 -6.01
N SER A 39 3.45 1.59 -6.41
CA SER A 39 2.01 1.81 -6.53
C SER A 39 1.35 2.18 -5.19
N LEU A 40 1.73 1.51 -4.10
CA LEU A 40 1.23 1.83 -2.75
C LEU A 40 1.70 3.19 -2.26
N LYS A 41 2.94 3.58 -2.55
CA LYS A 41 3.45 4.92 -2.22
C LYS A 41 2.64 6.02 -2.89
N GLN A 42 2.26 5.84 -4.16
CA GLN A 42 1.37 6.79 -4.82
C GLN A 42 -0.02 6.82 -4.18
N LEU A 43 -0.62 5.66 -3.91
CA LEU A 43 -1.91 5.59 -3.23
C LEU A 43 -1.89 6.28 -1.85
N ILE A 44 -0.79 6.14 -1.10
CA ILE A 44 -0.60 6.85 0.18
C ILE A 44 -0.65 8.37 -0.03
N LEU A 45 0.04 8.89 -1.05
CA LEU A 45 0.03 10.32 -1.36
C LEU A 45 -1.37 10.80 -1.76
N ASP A 46 -2.10 10.01 -2.55
CA ASP A 46 -3.45 10.34 -2.99
C ASP A 46 -4.45 10.33 -1.83
N VAL A 47 -4.36 9.34 -0.92
CA VAL A 47 -5.18 9.30 0.31
C VAL A 47 -4.86 10.49 1.22
N ARG A 48 -3.57 10.82 1.40
CA ARG A 48 -3.14 12.00 2.19
C ARG A 48 -3.66 13.31 1.59
N ALA A 49 -3.65 13.42 0.27
CA ALA A 49 -4.15 14.58 -0.46
C ALA A 49 -5.68 14.64 -0.51
N GLY A 50 -6.39 13.63 -0.01
CA GLY A 50 -7.86 13.56 -0.09
C GLY A 50 -8.38 13.32 -1.51
N ARG A 51 -7.55 12.81 -2.42
CA ARG A 51 -7.96 12.45 -3.80
C ARG A 51 -8.62 11.07 -3.88
N VAL A 52 -8.38 10.22 -2.88
CA VAL A 52 -8.92 8.86 -2.80
C VAL A 52 -9.71 8.70 -1.50
N TYR A 53 -10.94 8.19 -1.64
CA TYR A 53 -11.86 7.95 -0.53
C TYR A 53 -12.18 6.46 -0.32
N ALA A 54 -11.74 5.60 -1.23
CA ALA A 54 -11.88 4.15 -1.10
C ALA A 54 -10.74 3.45 -1.85
N PHE A 55 -10.27 2.32 -1.33
CA PHE A 55 -9.35 1.44 -2.04
C PHE A 55 -9.53 -0.02 -1.63
N ARG A 56 -9.11 -0.95 -2.48
CA ARG A 56 -9.17 -2.38 -2.18
C ARG A 56 -7.85 -2.88 -1.59
N SER A 57 -7.92 -3.69 -0.54
CA SER A 57 -6.77 -4.35 0.08
C SER A 57 -7.16 -5.76 0.52
N GLN A 58 -6.43 -6.77 0.03
CA GLN A 58 -6.64 -8.19 0.37
C GLN A 58 -8.12 -8.59 0.38
N ASP A 59 -8.82 -8.29 -0.72
CA ASP A 59 -10.25 -8.56 -0.94
C ASP A 59 -11.26 -7.75 -0.11
N VAL A 60 -10.78 -6.88 0.78
CA VAL A 60 -11.62 -5.94 1.54
C VAL A 60 -11.60 -4.56 0.89
N GLU A 61 -12.76 -3.93 0.77
CA GLU A 61 -12.86 -2.51 0.41
C GLU A 61 -12.71 -1.65 1.66
N VAL A 62 -11.71 -0.76 1.65
CA VAL A 62 -11.45 0.19 2.72
C VAL A 62 -12.08 1.51 2.34
N LEU A 63 -13.16 1.88 3.02
CA LEU A 63 -13.79 3.19 2.90
C LEU A 63 -13.14 4.18 3.88
N ILE A 64 -12.71 5.32 3.36
CA ILE A 64 -12.12 6.43 4.11
C ILE A 64 -13.24 7.40 4.48
N LYS A 65 -13.50 7.52 5.77
CA LYS A 65 -14.47 8.46 6.35
C LYS A 65 -13.69 9.62 6.96
N GLU A 66 -14.31 10.80 6.93
CA GLU A 66 -13.80 11.98 7.63
C GLU A 66 -13.82 11.77 9.15
#